data_AF-A0A3N5SNR1-F1
#
_entry.id   AF-A0A3N5SNR1-F1
#
_cell.length_a   1.000
_cell.length_b   1.000
_cell.length_c   1.000
_cell.angle_alpha   90.00
_cell.angle_beta   90.00
_cell.angle_gamma   90.00
#
_symmetry.space_group_name_H-M   'P 1'
#
loop_
_entity.id
_entity.type
_entity.pdbx_description
1 polymer ?
#
loop_
_entity_poly.entity_id
_entity_poly.type
_entity_poly.pdbx_seq_one_letter_code
_entity_poly.pdbx_strand_id
1 'polypeptide(L)'
;MSKKIALRLHPFSLRDTLECGQFFRYTKVWDTYIVQSRDRIFSLRQEGDRLFFEGVEEDFLRDFFRLGDDLESIVARVDQDPFIHRAVQRYRGMRLIRQDPWECLLSFLC
;
A
#
# COMPACT_ATOMS: atom_id res chain seq x y z
N MET A 1 -19.30 17.75 -4.44
CA MET A 1 -19.01 16.56 -5.26
C MET A 1 -17.50 16.50 -5.46
N SER A 2 -16.77 15.77 -4.61
CA SER A 2 -15.31 15.67 -4.71
C SER A 2 -14.89 14.93 -5.97
N LYS A 3 -13.91 15.47 -6.69
CA LYS A 3 -13.25 14.80 -7.82
C LYS A 3 -12.55 13.55 -7.30
N LYS A 4 -13.04 12.37 -7.69
CA LYS A 4 -12.29 11.11 -7.53
C LYS A 4 -11.12 11.12 -8.51
N ILE A 5 -9.91 11.39 -8.02
CA ILE A 5 -8.68 11.20 -8.78
C ILE A 5 -8.34 9.70 -8.70
N ALA A 6 -7.97 9.10 -9.83
CA ALA A 6 -7.66 7.68 -9.94
C ALA A 6 -6.27 7.48 -10.53
N LEU A 7 -5.40 6.77 -9.81
CA LEU A 7 -4.10 6.32 -10.32
C LEU A 7 -4.24 4.96 -10.96
N ARG A 8 -3.66 4.78 -12.14
CA ARG A 8 -3.56 3.46 -12.76
C ARG A 8 -2.27 2.79 -12.28
N LEU A 9 -2.39 1.68 -11.54
CA LEU A 9 -1.28 0.97 -10.90
C LEU A 9 -1.36 -0.52 -11.20
N HIS A 10 -0.30 -1.06 -11.81
CA HIS A 10 -0.11 -2.50 -11.97
C HIS A 10 1.39 -2.81 -12.07
N PRO A 11 1.92 -3.79 -11.30
CA PRO A 11 1.26 -4.55 -10.25
C PRO A 11 1.14 -3.74 -8.94
N PHE A 12 -0.06 -3.72 -8.34
CA PHE A 12 -0.33 -3.15 -7.01
C PHE A 12 -1.60 -3.75 -6.40
N SER A 13 -1.55 -4.10 -5.12
CA SER A 13 -2.68 -4.55 -4.32
C SER A 13 -2.75 -3.77 -3.02
N LEU A 14 -3.72 -2.88 -2.92
CA LEU A 14 -4.01 -2.08 -1.73
C LEU A 14 -4.34 -2.97 -0.54
N ARG A 15 -5.16 -4.01 -0.78
CA ARG A 15 -5.55 -4.96 0.25
C ARG A 15 -4.34 -5.70 0.80
N ASP A 16 -3.55 -6.33 -0.05
CA ASP A 16 -2.40 -7.12 0.42
C ASP A 16 -1.33 -6.22 1.05
N THR A 17 -1.24 -4.96 0.63
CA THR A 17 -0.32 -3.98 1.20
C THR A 17 -0.76 -3.50 2.59
N LEU A 18 -2.04 -3.20 2.81
CA LEU A 18 -2.52 -2.71 4.11
C LEU A 18 -2.79 -3.84 5.11
N GLU A 19 -3.32 -4.98 4.66
CA GLU A 19 -3.79 -6.07 5.53
C GLU A 19 -2.70 -7.10 5.87
N CYS A 20 -1.44 -6.94 5.43
CA CYS A 20 -0.35 -7.88 5.72
C CYS A 20 0.28 -7.73 7.11
N GLY A 21 -0.20 -6.81 7.94
CA GLY A 21 0.30 -6.58 9.29
C GLY A 21 1.54 -5.68 9.36
N GLN A 22 1.95 -5.04 8.25
CA GLN A 22 3.02 -4.05 8.29
C GLN A 22 2.55 -2.70 8.88
N PHE A 23 1.27 -2.36 8.73
CA PHE A 23 0.71 -1.05 9.03
C PHE A 23 -0.67 -1.21 9.66
N PHE A 24 -0.93 -0.49 10.74
CA PHE A 24 -2.14 -0.68 11.55
C PHE A 24 -3.07 0.54 11.58
N ARG A 25 -2.61 1.69 11.07
CA ARG A 25 -3.35 2.96 11.16
C ARG A 25 -4.34 3.14 10.02
N TYR A 26 -5.23 2.18 9.84
CA TYR A 26 -6.35 2.27 8.90
C TYR A 26 -7.65 1.74 9.51
N THR A 27 -8.77 2.23 9.00
CA THR A 27 -10.09 1.66 9.25
C THR A 27 -10.74 1.33 7.92
N LYS A 28 -11.19 0.08 7.77
CA LYS A 28 -11.89 -0.37 6.56
C LYS A 28 -13.39 -0.18 6.75
N VAL A 29 -14.00 0.60 5.85
CA VAL A 29 -15.44 0.85 5.81
C VAL A 29 -15.93 0.45 4.43
N TRP A 30 -16.61 -0.69 4.34
CA TRP A 30 -16.94 -1.35 3.07
C TRP A 30 -15.67 -1.66 2.24
N ASP A 31 -15.56 -1.08 1.05
CA ASP A 31 -14.40 -1.23 0.16
C ASP A 31 -13.39 -0.08 0.26
N THR A 32 -13.60 0.85 1.19
CA THR A 32 -12.77 2.04 1.36
C THR A 32 -11.94 1.94 2.63
N TYR A 33 -10.65 2.22 2.52
CA TYR A 33 -9.73 2.34 3.64
C TYR A 33 -9.60 3.81 4.00
N ILE A 34 -9.88 4.16 5.24
CA ILE A 34 -9.54 5.45 5.83
C ILE A 34 -8.19 5.30 6.51
N VAL A 35 -7.16 5.93 5.97
CA VAL A 35 -5.76 5.80 6.40
C VAL A 35 -5.35 7.06 7.15
N GLN A 36 -4.59 6.86 8.24
CA GLN A 36 -4.00 7.94 9.02
C GLN A 36 -2.49 7.77 9.01
N SER A 37 -1.77 8.78 8.53
CA SER A 37 -0.30 8.79 8.57
C SER A 37 0.19 10.21 8.78
N ARG A 38 1.10 10.41 9.73
CA ARG A 38 1.54 11.73 10.18
C ARG A 38 0.34 12.60 10.56
N ASP A 39 0.25 13.77 9.95
CA ASP A 39 -0.79 14.79 10.09
C ASP A 39 -1.81 14.75 8.94
N ARG A 40 -1.96 13.59 8.28
CA ARG A 40 -2.89 13.39 7.15
C ARG A 40 -3.89 12.27 7.43
N ILE A 41 -5.13 12.51 7.02
CA ILE A 41 -6.19 11.50 6.95
C ILE A 41 -6.71 11.49 5.52
N PHE A 42 -6.72 10.32 4.91
CA PHE A 42 -7.13 10.16 3.52
C PHE A 42 -7.87 8.85 3.30
N SER A 43 -8.65 8.82 2.23
CA SER A 43 -9.40 7.63 1.83
C SER A 43 -8.77 6.99 0.60
N LEU A 44 -8.77 5.66 0.57
CA LEU A 44 -8.28 4.85 -0.53
C LEU A 44 -9.30 3.77 -0.88
N ARG A 45 -9.55 3.56 -2.16
CA ARG A 45 -10.34 2.44 -2.68
C ARG A 45 -9.70 1.94 -3.96
N GLN A 46 -9.55 0.64 -4.09
CA GLN A 46 -9.02 0.04 -5.32
C GLN A 46 -10.11 -0.71 -6.08
N GLU A 47 -10.19 -0.48 -7.39
CA GLU A 47 -11.00 -1.27 -8.31
C GLU A 47 -10.12 -1.72 -9.48
N GLY A 48 -9.77 -3.02 -9.52
CA GLY A 48 -8.83 -3.54 -10.51
C GLY A 48 -7.48 -2.83 -10.47
N ASP A 49 -7.06 -2.25 -11.60
CA ASP A 49 -5.81 -1.51 -11.75
C ASP A 49 -5.93 -0.02 -11.38
N ARG A 50 -7.04 0.42 -10.78
CA ARG A 50 -7.27 1.83 -10.43
C ARG A 50 -7.34 2.01 -8.92
N LEU A 51 -6.50 2.91 -8.41
CA LEU A 51 -6.52 3.38 -7.04
C LEU A 51 -7.20 4.75 -6.98
N PHE A 52 -8.38 4.80 -6.39
CA PHE A 52 -9.09 6.03 -6.08
C PHE A 52 -8.65 6.56 -4.72
N PHE A 53 -8.42 7.87 -4.63
CA PHE A 53 -7.97 8.50 -3.40
C PHE A 53 -8.55 9.91 -3.22
N GLU A 54 -8.68 10.33 -1.96
CA GLU A 54 -9.13 11.66 -1.56
C GLU A 54 -8.45 12.09 -0.25
N GLY A 55 -8.07 13.36 -0.15
CA GLY A 55 -7.47 13.95 1.06
C GLY A 55 -5.93 14.04 1.04
N VAL A 56 -5.27 13.57 -0.03
CA VAL A 56 -3.82 13.65 -0.26
C VAL A 56 -3.52 13.80 -1.76
N GLU A 57 -2.31 14.26 -2.06
CA GLU A 57 -1.77 14.37 -3.40
C GLU A 57 -1.22 13.03 -3.93
N GLU A 58 -1.17 12.88 -5.26
CA GLU A 58 -0.62 11.69 -5.91
C GLU A 58 0.85 11.44 -5.51
N ASP A 59 1.67 12.49 -5.44
CA ASP A 59 3.08 12.39 -5.09
C ASP A 59 3.29 11.84 -3.68
N PHE A 60 2.42 12.21 -2.74
CA PHE A 60 2.43 11.64 -1.39
C PHE A 60 2.16 10.13 -1.44
N LEU A 61 1.17 9.68 -2.22
CA LEU A 61 0.87 8.24 -2.36
C LEU A 61 2.01 7.47 -3.04
N ARG A 62 2.70 8.11 -4.00
CA ARG A 62 3.87 7.52 -4.67
C ARG A 62 5.02 7.26 -3.68
N ASP A 63 5.27 8.18 -2.75
CA ASP A 63 6.26 7.97 -1.69
C ASP A 63 5.75 6.98 -0.62
N PHE A 64 4.52 7.16 -0.15
CA PHE A 64 3.90 6.34 0.91
C PHE A 64 3.87 4.84 0.56
N PHE A 65 3.43 4.49 -0.66
CA PHE A 65 3.39 3.10 -1.14
C PHE A 65 4.66 2.68 -1.89
N ARG A 66 5.70 3.54 -1.92
CA ARG A 66 6.96 3.29 -2.64
C ARG A 66 6.72 2.85 -4.08
N LEU A 67 5.84 3.56 -4.79
CA LEU A 67 5.42 3.22 -6.16
C LEU A 67 6.53 3.40 -7.19
N GLY A 68 7.58 4.16 -6.85
CA GLY A 68 8.78 4.32 -7.69
C GLY A 68 9.77 3.16 -7.62
N ASP A 69 9.60 2.22 -6.69
CA ASP A 69 10.48 1.06 -6.58
C ASP A 69 10.26 0.09 -7.74
N ASP A 70 11.36 -0.41 -8.31
CA ASP A 70 11.37 -1.49 -9.30
C ASP A 70 11.02 -2.83 -8.62
N LEU A 71 9.71 -3.04 -8.48
CA LEU A 71 9.17 -4.22 -7.82
C LEU A 71 9.55 -5.52 -8.54
N GLU A 72 9.68 -5.50 -9.86
CA GLU A 72 10.04 -6.68 -10.63
C GLU A 72 11.49 -7.08 -10.37
N SER A 73 12.42 -6.12 -10.33
CA SER A 73 13.82 -6.39 -9.95
C SER A 73 13.94 -6.90 -8.51
N ILE A 74 13.18 -6.33 -7.57
CA ILE A 74 13.15 -6.78 -6.17
C ILE A 74 12.66 -8.22 -6.08
N VAL A 75 11.51 -8.51 -6.72
CA VAL A 75 10.91 -9.85 -6.73
C VAL A 75 11.86 -10.87 -7.35
N ALA A 76 12.48 -10.56 -8.49
CA ALA A 76 13.42 -11.47 -9.16
C ALA A 76 14.64 -11.82 -8.28
N ARG A 77 15.04 -10.93 -7.38
CA ARG A 77 16.15 -11.19 -6.43
C ARG A 77 15.72 -11.98 -5.20
N VAL A 78 14.46 -11.88 -4.79
CA VAL A 78 13.93 -12.55 -3.60
C VAL A 78 13.38 -13.94 -3.94
N ASP A 79 12.88 -14.13 -5.16
CA ASP A 79 12.33 -15.38 -5.69
C ASP A 79 13.41 -16.43 -5.97
N GLN A 80 14.01 -16.96 -4.90
CA GLN A 80 15.12 -17.91 -4.96
C GLN A 80 14.72 -19.35 -4.60
N ASP A 81 13.51 -19.56 -4.08
CA ASP A 81 13.05 -20.87 -3.65
C ASP A 81 11.55 -21.09 -3.93
N PRO A 82 11.08 -22.36 -3.96
CA PRO A 82 9.70 -22.68 -4.32
C PRO A 82 8.63 -22.11 -3.37
N PHE A 83 8.94 -21.86 -2.10
CA PHE A 83 8.00 -21.28 -1.15
C PHE A 83 7.81 -19.80 -1.43
N ILE A 84 8.91 -19.08 -1.61
CA ILE A 84 8.88 -17.66 -1.97
C ILE A 84 8.23 -17.47 -3.34
N HIS A 85 8.52 -18.35 -4.31
CA HIS A 85 7.88 -18.31 -5.62
C HIS A 85 6.35 -18.34 -5.53
N ARG A 86 5.80 -19.25 -4.72
CA ARG A 86 4.35 -19.35 -4.50
C ARG A 86 3.80 -18.11 -3.80
N ALA A 87 4.54 -17.55 -2.84
CA ALA A 87 4.15 -16.33 -2.16
C ALA A 87 4.12 -15.13 -3.12
N VAL A 88 5.16 -14.96 -3.94
CA VAL A 88 5.25 -13.93 -4.98
C VAL A 88 4.11 -14.04 -5.98
N GLN A 89 3.81 -15.25 -6.48
CA GLN A 89 2.70 -15.46 -7.42
C GLN A 89 1.36 -15.04 -6.82
N ARG A 90 1.14 -15.33 -5.53
CA ARG A 90 -0.11 -15.00 -4.84
C ARG A 90 -0.22 -13.52 -4.46
N TYR A 91 0.88 -12.89 -4.10
CA TYR A 91 0.91 -11.55 -3.51
C TYR A 91 1.72 -10.53 -4.32
N ARG A 92 1.80 -10.69 -5.64
CA ARG A 92 2.67 -9.90 -6.53
C ARG A 92 2.47 -8.38 -6.43
N GLY A 93 1.27 -7.93 -6.07
CA GLY A 93 0.95 -6.51 -5.91
C GLY A 93 1.29 -5.93 -4.53
N MET A 94 1.74 -6.74 -3.57
CA MET A 94 2.07 -6.29 -2.22
C MET A 94 3.31 -5.39 -2.25
N ARG A 95 3.24 -4.22 -1.60
CA ARG A 95 4.36 -3.29 -1.47
C ARG A 95 4.66 -2.99 -0.01
N LEU A 96 5.87 -2.51 0.25
CA LEU A 96 6.24 -1.95 1.56
C LEU A 96 5.74 -0.51 1.68
N ILE A 97 5.22 -0.17 2.85
CA ILE A 97 4.78 1.20 3.18
C ILE A 97 5.93 1.96 3.81
N ARG A 98 6.16 3.20 3.36
CA ARG A 98 7.09 4.13 4.00
C ARG A 98 6.41 4.83 5.18
N GLN A 99 6.44 4.16 6.33
CA GLN A 99 5.86 4.69 7.56
C GLN A 99 6.75 5.75 8.21
N ASP A 100 6.12 6.61 9.00
CA ASP A 100 6.86 7.44 9.94
C ASP A 100 7.57 6.54 10.99
N PRO A 101 8.88 6.73 11.24
CA PRO A 101 9.62 5.86 12.15
C PRO A 101 9.07 5.85 13.58
N TRP A 102 8.54 6.96 14.07
CA TRP A 102 7.98 7.07 15.42
C TRP A 102 6.64 6.34 15.52
N GLU A 103 5.77 6.52 14.51
CA GLU A 103 4.49 5.80 14.44
C GLU A 103 4.69 4.29 14.31
N CYS A 104 5.66 3.87 13.48
CA CYS A 104 6.01 2.47 13.31
C CYS A 104 6.50 1.86 14.63
N LEU A 105 7.44 2.54 15.30
CA LEU A 105 8.00 2.09 16.57
C LEU A 105 6.90 1.86 17.63
N LEU A 106 6.02 2.83 17.83
CA LEU A 106 4.96 2.73 18.83
C LEU A 106 3.94 1.64 18.47
N SER A 107 3.62 1.46 17.18
CA SER A 107 2.64 0.47 16.75
C SER A 107 3.08 -0.97 17.00
N PHE A 108 4.39 -1.26 16.99
CA PHE A 108 4.92 -2.61 17.23
C PHE A 108 5.33 -2.88 18.69
N LEU A 109 5.29 -1.87 19.55
CA LEU A 109 5.52 -2.03 21.00
C LEU A 109 4.26 -2.42 21.78
N CYS A 110 3.07 -2.24 21.19
CA CYS A 110 1.77 -2.46 21.82
C CYS A 110 1.06 -3.68 21.22
#